data_AF-A0A543DB48-F1
#
_entry.id   AF-A0A543DB48-F1
#
_cell.length_a   1.000
_cell.length_b   1.000
_cell.length_c   1.000
_cell.angle_alpha   90.00
_cell.angle_beta   90.00
_cell.angle_gamma   90.00
#
_symmetry.space_group_name_H-M   'P 1'
#
loop_
_entity.id
_entity.type
_entity.pdbx_description
1 polymer ?
#
loop_
_entity_poly.entity_id
_entity_poly.type
_entity_poly.pdbx_seq_one_letter_code
_entity_poly.pdbx_strand_id
1 'polypeptide(L)' 'MIRRYGCYGGATVARTIPHYREAGLLPGRHLRSLDALHVAAALRRDADVMLSYDHRQLAAADAVGLRTLSV' A
#
# COMPACT_ATOMS: atom_id res chain seq x y z
N MET A 1 -18.98 -22.83 10.88
CA MET A 1 -19.24 -21.50 11.47
C MET A 1 -17.90 -20.89 11.86
N ILE A 2 -17.53 -19.80 11.18
CA ILE A 2 -16.38 -18.88 11.40
C ILE A 2 -14.98 -19.52 11.32
N ARG A 3 -14.38 -19.47 10.13
CA ARG A 3 -12.99 -19.86 9.84
C ARG A 3 -12.03 -18.94 10.60
N ARG A 4 -11.16 -19.54 11.41
CA ARG A 4 -9.97 -18.87 11.97
C ARG A 4 -9.03 -18.54 10.81
N TYR A 5 -8.85 -17.26 10.50
CA TYR A 5 -7.78 -16.81 9.61
C TYR A 5 -6.45 -17.02 10.33
N GLY A 6 -5.83 -18.16 10.05
CA GLY A 6 -4.50 -18.51 10.54
C GLY A 6 -3.46 -17.53 10.01
N CYS A 7 -2.40 -17.39 10.80
CA CYS A 7 -1.13 -16.75 10.52
C CYS A 7 -0.81 -16.53 9.02
N TYR A 8 -0.97 -15.31 8.51
CA TYR A 8 -0.23 -14.84 7.33
C TYR A 8 1.13 -14.32 7.81
N GLY A 9 2.09 -15.25 7.99
CA GLY A 9 3.43 -14.99 8.52
C GLY A 9 4.33 -14.21 7.56
N GLY A 10 4.03 -12.93 7.35
CA GLY A 10 4.84 -12.03 6.53
C GLY A 10 4.31 -10.59 6.42
N ALA A 11 3.12 -10.28 6.94
CA ALA A 11 2.59 -8.92 6.89
C ALA A 11 3.36 -7.99 7.85
N THR A 12 4.34 -7.28 7.30
CA THR A 12 5.02 -6.22 8.04
C THR A 12 4.06 -5.04 8.20
N VAL A 13 3.58 -4.83 9.43
CA VAL A 13 2.84 -3.60 9.77
C VAL A 13 3.85 -2.46 9.85
N ALA A 14 4.05 -1.78 8.72
CA ALA A 14 5.01 -0.69 8.60
C ALA A 14 4.47 0.57 9.27
N ARG A 15 5.13 1.00 10.35
CA ARG A 15 5.01 2.38 10.84
C ARG A 15 5.71 3.29 9.82
N THR A 16 4.94 4.03 9.04
CA THR A 16 5.49 4.91 8.00
C THR A 16 6.14 6.14 8.63
N ILE A 17 7.47 6.25 8.49
CA ILE A 17 8.14 7.55 8.61
C ILE A 17 7.78 8.30 7.32
N PRO A 18 7.25 9.54 7.38
CA PRO A 18 6.76 10.18 6.18
C PRO A 18 7.91 10.55 5.23
N HIS A 19 7.90 9.98 4.03
CA HIS A 19 8.82 10.27 2.95
C HIS A 19 8.14 11.14 1.89
N TYR A 20 7.90 12.41 2.24
CA TYR A 20 7.14 13.34 1.40
C TYR A 20 7.72 13.54 -0.01
N ARG A 21 9.05 13.43 -0.17
CA ARG A 21 9.71 13.61 -1.46
C ARG A 21 9.39 12.47 -2.43
N GLU A 22 9.49 11.23 -1.98
CA GLU A 22 9.18 10.05 -2.82
C GLU A 22 7.69 9.99 -3.12
N ALA A 23 6.85 10.26 -2.12
CA ALA A 23 5.40 10.34 -2.29
C ALA A 23 5.01 11.40 -3.33
N GLY A 24 5.69 12.56 -3.36
CA GLY A 24 5.45 13.62 -4.34
C GLY A 24 5.87 13.30 -5.78
N LEU A 25 6.63 12.23 -6.00
CA LEU A 25 7.04 11.77 -7.34
C LEU A 25 6.09 10.71 -7.90
N LEU A 26 5.16 10.19 -7.10
CA LEU A 26 4.26 9.14 -7.54
C LEU A 26 3.24 9.70 -8.55
N PRO A 27 3.01 9.00 -9.67
CA PRO A 27 2.06 9.44 -10.68
C PRO A 27 0.62 9.34 -10.18
N GLY A 28 -0.23 10.30 -10.56
CA GLY A 28 -1.67 10.20 -10.32
C GLY A 28 -2.34 11.56 -10.12
N ARG A 29 -3.20 11.95 -11.08
CA ARG A 29 -3.99 13.20 -11.02
C ARG A 29 -4.83 13.33 -9.74
N HIS A 30 -5.26 12.22 -9.16
CA HIS A 30 -6.13 12.15 -7.99
C HIS A 30 -5.48 11.47 -6.79
N LEU A 31 -4.16 11.27 -6.84
CA LEU A 31 -3.44 10.63 -5.77
C LEU A 31 -3.51 11.50 -4.51
N ARG A 32 -4.11 10.96 -3.44
CA ARG A 32 -4.17 11.67 -2.16
C ARG A 32 -2.83 11.52 -1.45
N SER A 33 -2.46 12.51 -0.63
CA SER A 33 -1.18 12.51 0.08
C SER A 33 -0.99 11.26 0.96
N LEU A 34 -2.07 10.74 1.55
CA LEU A 34 -2.02 9.52 2.37
C LEU A 34 -1.73 8.27 1.52
N ASP A 35 -2.40 8.14 0.37
CA ASP A 35 -2.16 7.03 -0.57
C ASP A 35 -0.71 7.04 -1.05
N ALA A 36 -0.21 8.22 -1.43
CA ALA A 36 1.17 8.41 -1.87
C ALA A 36 2.19 7.98 -0.79
N LEU A 37 1.95 8.35 0.47
CA LEU A 37 2.82 7.97 1.59
C LEU A 37 2.82 6.45 1.83
N HIS A 38 1.66 5.79 1.76
CA HIS A 38 1.58 4.34 1.93
C HIS A 38 2.23 3.59 0.78
N VAL A 39 2.00 4.04 -0.45
CA VAL A 39 2.62 3.44 -1.65
C VAL A 39 4.14 3.60 -1.62
N ALA A 40 4.66 4.79 -1.31
CA ALA A 40 6.10 5.01 -1.16
C ALA A 40 6.71 4.12 -0.07
N ALA A 41 6.02 3.97 1.07
CA ALA A 41 6.47 3.08 2.14
C ALA A 41 6.48 1.60 1.74
N ALA A 42 5.50 1.16 0.95
CA ALA A 42 5.42 -0.21 0.42
C ALA A 42 6.55 -0.49 -0.57
N LEU A 43 6.79 0.42 -1.52
CA LEU A 43 7.90 0.32 -2.48
C LEU A 43 9.27 0.26 -1.79
N ARG A 44 9.52 1.15 -0.81
CA ARG A 44 10.79 1.15 -0.05
C ARG A 44 11.05 -0.12 0.74
N ARG A 45 10.00 -0.85 1.11
CA ARG A 45 10.09 -2.09 1.88
C ARG A 45 10.12 -3.32 0.97
N ASP A 46 10.17 -3.13 -0.34
CA ASP A 46 10.05 -4.19 -1.33
C ASP A 46 8.83 -5.08 -1.05
N ALA A 47 7.70 -4.45 -0.70
CA ALA A 47 6.49 -5.16 -0.33
C ALA A 47 5.96 -5.97 -1.52
N ASP A 48 5.65 -7.24 -1.28
CA ASP A 48 5.11 -8.15 -2.29
C ASP A 48 3.69 -7.78 -2.76
N VAL A 49 2.89 -7.18 -1.87
CA VAL A 49 1.47 -6.89 -2.08
C VAL A 49 0.98 -5.77 -1.17
N MET A 50 0.07 -4.94 -1.69
CA MET A 50 -0.67 -3.91 -0.97
C MET A 50 -2.09 -4.40 -0.66
N LEU A 51 -2.44 -4.47 0.62
CA LEU A 51 -3.76 -4.87 1.10
C LEU A 51 -4.50 -3.63 1.62
N SER A 52 -5.70 -3.34 1.10
CA SER A 52 -6.51 -2.22 1.59
C SER A 52 -7.99 -2.41 1.28
N TYR A 53 -8.85 -1.84 2.11
CA TYR A 53 -10.28 -1.69 1.85
C TYR A 53 -10.57 -0.48 0.93
N ASP A 54 -9.63 0.46 0.82
CA ASP A 54 -9.79 1.64 -0.02
C ASP A 54 -9.32 1.35 -1.45
N HIS A 55 -10.28 1.20 -2.36
CA HIS A 55 -10.01 0.98 -3.77
C HIS A 55 -9.19 2.09 -4.43
N ARG A 56 -9.23 3.33 -3.92
CA ARG A 56 -8.41 4.42 -4.46
C ARG A 56 -6.94 4.24 -4.08
N GLN A 57 -6.70 3.77 -2.86
CA GLN A 57 -5.37 3.44 -2.38
C GLN A 57 -4.80 2.23 -3.11
N LEU A 58 -5.64 1.23 -3.40
CA LEU A 58 -5.24 0.10 -4.25
C LEU A 58 -4.93 0.57 -5.68
N ALA A 59 -5.77 1.41 -6.27
CA ALA A 59 -5.50 1.96 -7.61
C ALA A 59 -4.18 2.74 -7.67
N ALA A 60 -3.84 3.47 -6.59
CA ALA A 60 -2.55 4.14 -6.48
C ALA A 60 -1.35 3.18 -6.42
N ALA A 61 -1.49 2.06 -5.69
CA ALA A 61 -0.47 1.03 -5.61
C ALA A 61 -0.30 0.28 -6.94
N ASP A 62 -1.42 -0.04 -7.60
CA ASP A 62 -1.44 -0.69 -8.91
C ASP A 62 -0.76 0.17 -9.98
N ALA A 63 -1.02 1.49 -9.97
CA ALA A 63 -0.42 2.44 -10.91
C ALA A 63 1.12 2.52 -10.85
N VAL A 64 1.74 2.03 -9.77
CA VAL A 64 3.19 1.98 -9.60
C VAL A 64 3.75 0.56 -9.65
N GLY A 65 2.92 -0.42 -10.04
CA GLY A 65 3.33 -1.81 -10.24
C GLY A 65 3.30 -2.69 -9.00
N LEU A 66 2.71 -2.25 -7.89
CA LEU A 66 2.49 -3.12 -6.73
C LEU A 66 1.30 -4.03 -6.99
N ARG A 67 1.42 -5.31 -6.63
CA ARG A 67 0.26 -6.21 -6.59
C ARG A 67 -0.72 -5.73 -5.53
N THR A 68 -2.01 -5.80 -5.82
CA THR A 68 -3.06 -5.31 -4.92
C THR A 68 -4.04 -6.40 -4.55
N LEU A 69 -4.55 -6.33 -3.32
CA LEU A 69 -5.62 -7.20 -2.82
C LEU A 69 -6.64 -6.35 -2.06
N SER A 70 -7.90 -6.47 -2.46
CA SER A 70 -9.03 -5.91 -1.72
C SER A 70 -9.52 -6.93 -0.69
N VAL A 71 -9.83 -6.47 0.52
CA VAL A 71 -10.44 -7.26 1.60
C VAL A 71 -11.78 -6.65 1.98
#